data_AF-A0AAU8BQS7-F1
#
_entry.id   AF-A0AAU8BQS7-F1
#
_cell.length_a   1.000
_cell.length_b   1.000
_cell.length_c   1.000
_cell.angle_alpha   90.00
_cell.angle_beta   90.00
_cell.angle_gamma   90.00
#
_symmetry.space_group_name_H-M   'P 1'
#
loop_
_entity.id
_entity.type
_entity.pdbx_description
1 polymer ?
#
loop_
_entity_poly.entity_id
_entity_poly.type
_entity_poly.pdbx_seq_one_letter_code
_entity_poly.pdbx_strand_id
1 'polypeptide(L)'
;MTLCIAISTSPMASGGVDLKKNMQAMKLAFKQAAEAQSVEAMQTPIAELDQLIADSKQGDYPPEKADLYLEGFKKLSLAIDNVDAELKKGNLEAAKQSLREVDSLRLEYHDKRNPSIWKKLFG
;
A
#
# COMPACT_ATOMS: atom_id res chain seq x y z
N MET A 1 53.10 4.17 -15.80
CA MET A 1 51.69 4.57 -15.96
C MET A 1 50.90 3.87 -14.86
N THR A 2 50.66 4.54 -13.74
CA THR A 2 50.06 3.94 -12.55
C THR A 2 48.53 4.05 -12.67
N LEU A 3 47.86 2.90 -12.75
CA LEU A 3 46.40 2.80 -12.84
C LEU A 3 45.82 2.85 -11.42
N CYS A 4 45.18 3.96 -11.06
CA CYS A 4 44.40 4.07 -9.83
C CYS A 4 43.00 3.50 -10.07
N ILE A 5 42.66 2.39 -9.41
CA ILE A 5 41.30 1.85 -9.36
C ILE A 5 40.56 2.63 -8.25
N ALA A 6 39.63 3.50 -8.63
CA ALA A 6 38.72 4.12 -7.70
C ALA A 6 37.62 3.13 -7.32
N ILE A 7 37.65 2.64 -6.07
CA ILE A 7 36.57 1.85 -5.49
C ILE A 7 35.46 2.82 -5.12
N SER A 8 34.44 2.92 -5.96
CA SER A 8 33.21 3.63 -5.65
C SER A 8 32.44 2.87 -4.58
N THR A 9 32.60 3.25 -3.32
CA THR A 9 31.71 2.82 -2.24
C THR A 9 30.41 3.60 -2.35
N SER A 10 29.40 3.03 -3.01
CA SER A 10 28.04 3.56 -2.90
C SER A 10 27.59 3.42 -1.44
N PRO A 11 27.11 4.49 -0.79
CA PRO A 11 26.53 4.35 0.54
C PRO A 11 25.28 3.48 0.40
N MET A 12 25.32 2.31 1.01
CA MET A 12 24.12 1.54 1.30
C MET A 12 23.27 2.41 2.23
N ALA A 13 22.27 3.10 1.67
CA ALA A 13 21.25 3.73 2.48
C ALA A 13 20.65 2.64 3.37
N SER A 14 20.74 2.79 4.70
CA SER A 14 19.94 2.00 5.64
C SER A 14 18.48 2.46 5.52
N GLY A 15 17.89 2.18 4.36
CA GLY A 15 16.63 2.75 3.89
C GLY A 15 15.46 1.91 4.38
N GLY A 16 15.00 2.19 5.60
CA GLY A 16 13.66 1.77 6.00
C GLY A 16 12.60 2.42 5.09
N VAL A 17 11.49 1.73 4.88
CA VAL A 17 10.36 2.24 4.08
C VAL A 17 9.83 3.51 4.72
N ASP A 18 9.82 4.63 3.98
CA ASP A 18 9.11 5.84 4.41
C ASP A 18 7.61 5.59 4.33
N LEU A 19 7.05 5.11 5.45
CA LEU A 19 5.65 4.74 5.54
C LEU A 19 4.73 5.89 5.14
N LYS A 20 5.04 7.13 5.51
CA LYS A 20 4.18 8.28 5.21
C LYS A 20 4.12 8.52 3.71
N LYS A 21 5.28 8.52 3.04
CA LYS A 21 5.34 8.63 1.59
C LYS A 21 4.62 7.48 0.91
N ASN A 22 4.79 6.26 1.41
CA ASN A 22 4.14 5.08 0.86
C ASN A 22 2.61 5.14 0.98
N MET A 23 2.08 5.55 2.15
CA MET A 23 0.64 5.73 2.35
C MET A 23 0.05 6.82 1.44
N GLN A 24 0.82 7.87 1.14
CA GLN A 24 0.39 8.90 0.18
C GLN A 24 0.30 8.35 -1.25
N ALA A 25 1.30 7.57 -1.67
CA ALA A 25 1.27 6.88 -2.96
C ALA A 25 0.10 5.88 -3.04
N MET A 26 -0.14 5.11 -1.97
CA MET A 26 -1.29 4.18 -1.93
C MET A 26 -2.62 4.92 -2.07
N LYS A 27 -2.78 6.06 -1.42
CA LYS A 27 -3.98 6.90 -1.56
C LYS A 27 -4.18 7.35 -3.01
N LEU A 28 -3.10 7.75 -3.68
CA LEU A 28 -3.15 8.18 -5.08
C LEU A 28 -3.52 7.02 -6.01
N ALA A 29 -2.83 5.89 -5.90
CA ALA A 29 -3.10 4.68 -6.68
C ALA A 29 -4.54 4.18 -6.46
N PHE A 30 -5.00 4.12 -5.21
CA PHE A 30 -6.39 3.79 -4.89
C PHE A 30 -7.39 4.73 -5.58
N LYS A 31 -7.15 6.05 -5.53
CA LYS A 31 -8.02 7.03 -6.20
C LYS A 31 -8.08 6.80 -7.71
N GLN A 32 -6.93 6.58 -8.34
CA GLN A 32 -6.86 6.30 -9.77
C GLN A 32 -7.59 5.00 -10.14
N ALA A 33 -7.44 3.94 -9.33
CA ALA A 33 -8.17 2.69 -9.53
C ALA A 33 -9.69 2.89 -9.39
N ALA A 34 -10.14 3.69 -8.43
CA ALA A 34 -11.56 4.00 -8.23
C ALA A 34 -12.16 4.83 -9.39
N GLU A 35 -11.37 5.75 -9.96
CA GLU A 35 -11.77 6.62 -11.07
C GLU A 35 -11.67 5.93 -12.45
N ALA A 36 -10.99 4.79 -12.54
CA ALA A 36 -10.78 4.06 -13.79
C ALA A 36 -12.10 3.70 -14.50
N GLN A 37 -12.15 3.89 -15.82
CA GLN A 37 -13.35 3.65 -16.65
C GLN A 37 -13.23 2.39 -17.52
N SER A 38 -12.11 1.66 -17.44
CA SER A 38 -11.90 0.38 -18.12
C SER A 38 -11.05 -0.55 -17.25
N VAL A 39 -11.04 -1.83 -17.61
CA VAL A 39 -10.19 -2.84 -16.96
C VAL A 39 -8.72 -2.46 -17.12
N GLU A 40 -8.30 -2.10 -18.32
CA GLU A 40 -6.91 -1.72 -18.62
C GLU A 40 -6.48 -0.48 -17.83
N ALA A 41 -7.37 0.51 -17.70
CA ALA A 41 -7.09 1.72 -16.92
C ALA A 41 -6.97 1.45 -15.41
N MET A 42 -7.64 0.40 -14.91
CA MET A 42 -7.62 0.02 -13.50
C MET A 42 -6.42 -0.88 -13.14
N GLN A 43 -5.89 -1.66 -14.08
CA GLN A 43 -4.78 -2.58 -13.85
C GLN A 43 -3.51 -1.89 -13.33
N THR A 44 -3.08 -0.81 -13.97
CA THR A 44 -1.86 -0.07 -13.57
C THR A 44 -1.91 0.40 -12.11
N PRO A 45 -2.94 1.15 -11.66
CA PRO A 45 -2.98 1.61 -10.28
C PRO A 45 -3.21 0.46 -9.27
N ILE A 46 -3.83 -0.65 -9.65
CA ILE A 46 -3.95 -1.82 -8.78
C ILE A 46 -2.60 -2.52 -8.59
N ALA A 47 -1.81 -2.67 -9.66
CA ALA A 47 -0.45 -3.20 -9.56
C ALA A 47 0.46 -2.29 -8.73
N GLU A 48 0.33 -0.97 -8.88
CA GLU A 48 1.06 -0.01 -8.04
C GLU A 48 0.65 -0.15 -6.56
N LEU A 49 -0.65 -0.30 -6.28
CA LEU A 49 -1.15 -0.47 -4.92
C LEU A 49 -0.62 -1.76 -4.28
N ASP A 50 -0.57 -2.87 -5.02
CA ASP A 50 0.01 -4.14 -4.53
C ASP A 50 1.50 -3.99 -4.20
N GLN A 51 2.29 -3.39 -5.09
CA GLN A 51 3.71 -3.16 -4.86
C GLN A 51 3.95 -2.28 -3.63
N LEU A 52 3.20 -1.19 -3.49
CA LEU A 52 3.29 -0.33 -2.32
C LEU A 52 2.95 -1.11 -1.04
N ILE A 53 1.96 -2.00 -1.06
CA ILE A 53 1.61 -2.83 0.11
C ILE A 53 2.76 -3.79 0.44
N ALA A 54 3.37 -4.41 -0.57
CA ALA A 54 4.54 -5.26 -0.41
C ALA A 54 5.73 -4.50 0.19
N ASP A 55 6.00 -3.29 -0.30
CA ASP A 55 7.05 -2.42 0.23
C ASP A 55 6.75 -2.06 1.69
N SER A 56 5.51 -1.68 2.01
CA SER A 56 5.12 -1.39 3.39
C SER A 56 5.38 -2.56 4.33
N LYS A 57 5.19 -3.82 3.93
CA LYS A 57 5.49 -4.96 4.83
C LYS A 57 6.96 -5.06 5.25
N GLN A 58 7.88 -4.40 4.53
CA GLN A 58 9.31 -4.36 4.86
C GLN A 58 9.70 -3.17 5.75
N GLY A 59 8.73 -2.36 6.18
CA GLY A 59 8.98 -1.24 7.09
C GLY A 59 9.42 -1.69 8.48
N ASP A 60 10.18 -0.82 9.15
CA ASP A 60 10.48 -0.96 10.57
C ASP A 60 9.35 -0.32 11.39
N TYR A 61 8.73 -1.10 12.27
CA TYR A 61 7.58 -0.69 13.05
C TYR A 61 7.87 -0.78 14.55
N PRO A 62 7.33 0.16 15.37
CA PRO A 62 7.37 0.03 16.81
C PRO A 62 6.85 -1.35 17.23
N PRO A 63 7.57 -2.10 18.08
CA PRO A 63 7.21 -3.49 18.42
C PRO A 63 5.77 -3.64 18.91
N GLU A 64 5.27 -2.66 19.67
CA GLU A 64 3.91 -2.62 20.21
C GLU A 64 2.81 -2.46 19.14
N LYS A 65 3.16 -2.07 17.91
CA LYS A 65 2.23 -1.86 16.79
C LYS A 65 2.56 -2.71 15.56
N ALA A 66 3.71 -3.40 15.55
CA ALA A 66 4.19 -4.15 14.40
C ALA A 66 3.15 -5.18 13.92
N ASP A 67 2.59 -5.97 14.83
CA ASP A 67 1.55 -6.95 14.49
C ASP A 67 0.31 -6.31 13.86
N LEU A 68 -0.14 -5.17 14.40
CA LEU A 68 -1.29 -4.44 13.87
C LEU A 68 -1.05 -3.94 12.45
N TYR A 69 0.13 -3.36 12.18
CA TYR A 69 0.50 -2.90 10.84
C TYR A 69 0.59 -4.08 9.86
N LEU A 70 1.29 -5.14 10.24
CA LEU A 70 1.49 -6.31 9.38
C LEU A 70 0.19 -7.07 9.11
N GLU A 71 -0.72 -7.15 10.08
CA GLU A 71 -2.07 -7.69 9.87
C GLU A 71 -2.84 -6.86 8.84
N GLY A 72 -2.82 -5.53 8.98
CA GLY A 72 -3.46 -4.61 8.04
C GLY A 72 -2.94 -4.79 6.61
N PHE A 73 -1.62 -4.82 6.42
CA PHE A 73 -1.03 -5.03 5.08
C PHE A 73 -1.32 -6.42 4.50
N LYS A 74 -1.39 -7.47 5.34
CA LYS A 74 -1.80 -8.80 4.87
C LYS A 74 -3.23 -8.79 4.36
N LYS A 75 -4.16 -8.16 5.09
CA LYS A 75 -5.57 -8.05 4.64
C LYS A 75 -5.70 -7.19 3.39
N LEU A 76 -4.96 -6.09 3.30
CA LEU A 76 -4.93 -5.26 2.09
C LEU A 76 -4.44 -6.05 0.88
N SER A 77 -3.37 -6.86 0.99
CA SER A 77 -2.94 -7.71 -0.13
C SER A 77 -4.03 -8.69 -0.57
N LEU A 78 -4.69 -9.38 0.37
CA LEU A 78 -5.76 -10.32 0.02
C LEU A 78 -6.94 -9.62 -0.67
N ALA A 79 -7.29 -8.40 -0.24
CA ALA A 79 -8.32 -7.61 -0.89
C ALA A 79 -7.90 -7.18 -2.31
N ILE A 80 -6.64 -6.82 -2.51
CA ILE A 80 -6.09 -6.47 -3.83
C ILE A 80 -6.02 -7.69 -4.76
N ASP A 81 -5.67 -8.87 -4.26
CA ASP A 81 -5.71 -10.13 -5.02
C ASP A 81 -7.12 -10.39 -5.59
N ASN A 82 -8.16 -10.09 -4.81
CA ASN A 82 -9.55 -10.22 -5.27
C ASN A 82 -9.90 -9.19 -6.36
N VAL A 83 -9.41 -7.96 -6.24
CA VAL A 83 -9.60 -6.94 -7.28
C VAL A 83 -8.92 -7.38 -8.58
N ASP A 84 -7.67 -7.82 -8.50
CA ASP A 84 -6.90 -8.30 -9.65
C ASP A 84 -7.52 -9.53 -10.30
N ALA A 85 -8.07 -10.46 -9.50
CA ALA A 85 -8.80 -11.62 -10.00
C ALA A 85 -10.05 -11.23 -10.81
N GLU A 86 -10.80 -10.20 -10.40
CA GLU A 86 -11.94 -9.69 -11.17
C GLU A 86 -11.49 -8.94 -12.44
N LEU A 87 -10.39 -8.18 -12.38
CA LEU A 87 -9.81 -7.54 -13.56
C LEU A 87 -9.33 -8.57 -14.60
N LYS A 88 -8.72 -9.68 -14.16
CA LYS A 88 -8.32 -10.79 -15.04
C LYS A 88 -9.50 -11.47 -15.74
N LYS A 89 -10.70 -11.42 -15.14
CA LYS A 89 -11.96 -11.88 -15.76
C LYS A 89 -12.60 -10.84 -16.68
N GLY A 90 -12.01 -9.64 -16.80
CA GLY A 90 -12.59 -8.53 -17.55
C GLY A 90 -13.76 -7.85 -16.85
N ASN A 91 -13.96 -8.09 -15.55
CA ASN A 91 -15.15 -7.63 -14.82
C ASN A 91 -14.85 -6.35 -14.02
N LEU A 92 -14.96 -5.19 -14.68
CA LEU A 92 -14.70 -3.89 -14.05
C LEU A 92 -15.66 -3.59 -12.89
N GLU A 93 -16.94 -3.92 -13.01
CA GLU A 93 -17.92 -3.63 -11.94
C GLU A 93 -17.63 -4.45 -10.68
N ALA A 94 -17.34 -5.74 -10.82
CA ALA A 94 -16.95 -6.57 -9.69
C ALA A 94 -15.59 -6.13 -9.10
N ALA A 95 -14.63 -5.73 -9.93
CA ALA A 95 -13.37 -5.17 -9.45
C ALA A 95 -13.58 -3.91 -8.60
N LYS A 96 -14.46 -3.00 -9.04
CA LYS A 96 -14.84 -1.79 -8.26
C LYS A 96 -15.58 -2.14 -6.98
N GLN A 97 -16.42 -3.17 -6.99
CA GLN A 97 -17.09 -3.63 -5.79
C GLN A 97 -16.08 -4.22 -4.78
N SER A 98 -15.14 -5.05 -5.25
CA SER A 98 -14.03 -5.58 -4.43
C SER A 98 -13.12 -4.47 -3.91
N LEU A 99 -12.89 -3.39 -4.69
CA LEU A 99 -12.08 -2.25 -4.27
C LEU A 99 -12.67 -1.54 -3.03
N ARG A 100 -13.98 -1.63 -2.78
CA ARG A 100 -14.60 -1.07 -1.57
C ARG A 100 -14.10 -1.74 -0.29
N GLU A 101 -13.74 -3.02 -0.35
CA GLU A 101 -13.14 -3.74 0.78
C GLU A 101 -11.79 -3.12 1.18
N VAL A 102 -11.00 -2.71 0.19
CA VAL A 102 -9.73 -2.01 0.40
C VAL A 102 -9.96 -0.69 1.15
N ASP A 103 -11.01 0.06 0.81
CA ASP A 103 -11.38 1.32 1.50
C ASP A 103 -11.79 1.07 2.95
N SER A 104 -12.64 0.05 3.18
CA SER A 104 -13.10 -0.37 4.51
C SER A 104 -11.91 -0.75 5.41
N LEU A 105 -10.99 -1.59 4.89
CA LEU A 105 -9.79 -1.99 5.62
C LEU A 105 -8.86 -0.80 5.92
N ARG A 106 -8.71 0.14 4.97
CA ARG A 106 -7.95 1.38 5.19
C ARG A 106 -8.51 2.15 6.38
N LEU A 107 -9.83 2.34 6.44
CA LEU A 107 -10.49 3.06 7.52
C LEU A 107 -10.32 2.34 8.86
N GLU A 108 -10.59 1.03 8.90
CA GLU A 108 -10.47 0.20 10.09
C GLU A 108 -9.05 0.27 10.70
N TYR A 109 -8.01 0.06 9.89
CA TYR A 109 -6.63 0.02 10.39
C TYR A 109 -6.05 1.41 10.65
N HIS A 110 -6.56 2.46 9.98
CA HIS A 110 -6.25 3.85 10.34
C HIS A 110 -6.81 4.23 11.71
N ASP A 111 -8.01 3.76 12.05
CA ASP A 111 -8.60 3.97 13.37
C ASP A 111 -7.86 3.16 14.45
N LYS A 112 -7.68 1.86 14.23
CA LYS A 112 -7.00 0.95 15.19
C LYS A 112 -5.59 1.39 15.57
N ARG A 113 -4.83 1.98 14.64
CA ARG A 113 -3.46 2.44 14.95
C ARG A 113 -3.42 3.74 15.78
N ASN A 114 -4.53 4.47 15.85
CA ASN A 114 -4.64 5.73 16.60
C ASN A 114 -6.07 6.04 17.13
N PRO A 115 -6.64 5.18 18.00
CA PRO A 115 -8.05 5.28 18.41
C PRO A 115 -8.34 6.50 19.31
N SER A 116 -7.34 7.03 20.01
CA SER A 116 -7.52 8.10 21.02
C SER A 116 -7.62 9.52 20.46
N ILE A 117 -7.28 9.75 19.19
CA ILE A 117 -7.40 11.08 18.58
C ILE A 117 -8.84 11.31 18.10
N TRP A 118 -9.46 10.32 17.46
CA TRP A 118 -10.81 10.46 16.89
C TRP A 118 -11.89 10.59 17.96
N LYS A 119 -11.81 9.80 19.04
CA LYS A 119 -12.74 9.89 20.17
C LYS A 119 -12.69 11.25 20.90
N LYS A 120 -11.59 12.00 20.80
CA LYS A 120 -11.46 13.35 21.38
C LYS A 120 -11.92 14.47 20.45
N LEU A 121 -11.91 14.25 19.14
CA LEU A 121 -12.32 15.24 18.15
C LEU A 121 -13.79 15.12 17.77
N PHE A 122 -14.39 13.94 17.93
CA PHE A 122 -15.75 13.62 17.49
C PHE A 122 -16.54 12.80 18.52
N GLY A 123 -16.10 12.81 19.78
CA GLY A 123 -16.84 12.25 20.91
C GLY A 123 -17.72 13.30 21.58
#